data_AF-A0A3N4HAB2-F1
#
_entry.id   AF-A0A3N4HAB2-F1
#
_cell.length_a   1.000
_cell.length_b   1.000
_cell.length_c   1.000
_cell.angle_alpha   90.00
_cell.angle_beta   90.00
_cell.angle_gamma   90.00
#
_symmetry.space_group_name_H-M   'P 1'
#
loop_
_entity.id
_entity.type
_entity.pdbx_description
1 polymer ?
#
loop_
_entity_poly.entity_id
_entity_poly.type
_entity_poly.pdbx_seq_one_letter_code
_entity_poly.pdbx_strand_id
1 'polypeptide(L)'
;MAPTPSDCNSAPSPLNDSGPTTSHANPFWHDFDEIVRATWYNGIPFVSESVHERVIAHFSSYPLELIDPKRAGTALYRDWFIATYETLLESSYHATGYSYAPVFRPVIEEHILFYINHLFPYFLTIDWPYKSPGRTTRDPRYAYWLLIDNLGNHNDDGAEIAVPQRYKARLMRNEQVKLLEAVMRSLHKQLRFILEVKTDNEELRITELGRACLRADNSVEKFLGSANLRSERLEVLLVRYLEQEDVNWEVVRRLDQAQRKKEEENEEWRERLDCSHFFDPNHHWSDYDSEDD
;
A
#
# COMPACT_ATOMS: atom_id res chain seq x y z
N MET A 1 29.45 -55.28 -20.49
CA MET A 1 30.04 -54.08 -21.12
C MET A 1 29.37 -52.88 -20.50
N ALA A 2 30.08 -52.17 -19.62
CA ALA A 2 29.58 -50.97 -18.94
C ALA A 2 30.03 -49.73 -19.72
N PRO A 3 29.20 -48.68 -19.86
CA PRO A 3 29.61 -47.47 -20.55
C PRO A 3 30.45 -46.58 -19.62
N THR A 4 31.53 -46.06 -20.18
CA THR A 4 32.43 -45.07 -19.57
C THR A 4 31.76 -43.68 -19.51
N PRO A 5 32.02 -42.86 -18.47
CA PRO A 5 31.56 -41.47 -18.44
C PRO A 5 32.43 -40.60 -19.36
N SER A 6 31.78 -39.88 -20.25
CA SER A 6 32.38 -38.88 -21.14
C SER A 6 32.51 -37.55 -20.41
N ASP A 7 33.73 -37.03 -20.33
CA ASP A 7 34.07 -35.70 -19.86
C ASP A 7 33.45 -34.60 -20.75
N CYS A 8 32.68 -33.69 -20.15
CA CYS A 8 32.29 -32.42 -20.73
C CYS A 8 32.70 -31.28 -19.78
N ASN A 9 34.00 -30.95 -19.78
CA ASN A 9 34.51 -29.71 -19.22
C ASN A 9 34.52 -28.64 -20.32
N SER A 10 33.54 -27.75 -20.32
CA SER A 10 33.59 -26.49 -21.06
C SER A 10 33.61 -25.36 -20.05
N ALA A 11 34.77 -24.72 -19.89
CA ALA A 11 34.92 -23.56 -19.03
C ALA A 11 34.11 -22.37 -19.60
N PRO A 12 33.36 -21.63 -18.77
CA PRO A 12 32.69 -20.41 -19.23
C PRO A 12 33.73 -19.32 -19.54
N SER A 13 33.55 -18.65 -20.67
CA SER A 13 34.32 -17.47 -21.08
C SER A 13 34.20 -16.36 -20.02
N PRO A 14 35.28 -15.60 -19.75
CA PRO A 14 35.23 -14.49 -18.82
C PRO A 14 34.29 -13.40 -19.36
N LEU A 15 33.27 -13.08 -18.57
CA LEU A 15 32.42 -11.91 -18.76
C LEU A 15 33.31 -10.67 -18.81
N ASN A 16 33.14 -9.86 -19.85
CA ASN A 16 33.78 -8.55 -19.98
C ASN A 16 33.40 -7.68 -18.77
N ASP A 17 34.42 -7.33 -17.99
CA ASP A 17 34.34 -6.40 -16.88
C ASP A 17 34.24 -4.97 -17.45
N SER A 18 33.02 -4.57 -17.82
CA SER A 18 32.70 -3.18 -18.10
C SER A 18 32.72 -2.45 -16.76
N GLY A 19 33.81 -1.72 -16.52
CA GLY A 19 34.01 -0.92 -15.32
C GLY A 19 32.83 0.02 -15.01
N PRO A 20 32.77 0.56 -13.77
CA PRO A 20 31.61 1.30 -13.28
C PRO A 20 31.34 2.49 -14.18
N THR A 21 30.33 2.38 -15.04
CA THR A 21 29.73 3.50 -15.74
C THR A 21 29.27 4.46 -14.65
N THR A 22 29.84 5.67 -14.64
CA THR A 22 29.37 6.79 -13.83
C THR A 22 27.91 7.01 -14.19
N SER A 23 27.01 6.44 -13.37
CA SER A 23 25.57 6.58 -13.47
C SER A 23 25.27 8.07 -13.40
N HIS A 24 24.97 8.68 -14.55
CA HIS A 24 24.39 10.01 -14.59
C HIS A 24 23.09 9.94 -13.80
N ALA A 25 23.05 10.56 -12.63
CA ALA A 25 21.85 10.65 -11.81
C ALA A 25 20.73 11.22 -12.70
N ASN A 26 19.61 10.50 -12.78
CA ASN A 26 18.47 10.91 -13.59
C ASN A 26 17.96 12.27 -13.03
N PRO A 27 17.91 13.33 -13.86
CA PRO A 27 17.49 14.66 -13.41
C PRO A 27 16.13 14.67 -12.72
N PHE A 28 15.24 13.71 -13.04
CA PHE A 28 13.94 13.58 -12.38
C PHE A 28 14.05 13.42 -10.86
N TRP A 29 15.02 12.64 -10.36
CA TRP A 29 15.15 12.45 -8.91
C TRP A 29 15.86 13.59 -8.21
N HIS A 30 16.70 14.32 -8.94
CA HIS A 30 17.24 15.57 -8.43
C HIS A 30 16.08 16.55 -8.21
N ASP A 31 15.20 16.69 -9.20
CA ASP A 31 14.01 17.54 -9.10
C ASP A 31 13.03 17.01 -8.02
N PHE A 32 12.84 15.70 -7.91
CA PHE A 32 11.95 15.12 -6.89
C PHE A 32 12.52 15.27 -5.48
N ASP A 33 13.79 14.97 -5.25
CA ASP A 33 14.44 15.20 -3.96
C ASP A 33 14.41 16.69 -3.60
N GLU A 34 14.63 17.58 -4.57
CA GLU A 34 14.51 19.02 -4.39
C GLU A 34 13.08 19.45 -4.06
N ILE A 35 12.06 18.93 -4.77
CA ILE A 35 10.64 19.20 -4.49
C ILE A 35 10.26 18.68 -3.11
N VAL A 36 10.57 17.43 -2.79
CA VAL A 36 10.20 16.82 -1.50
C VAL A 36 10.89 17.55 -0.35
N ARG A 37 12.17 17.90 -0.49
CA ARG A 37 12.88 18.73 0.51
C ARG A 37 12.29 20.14 0.58
N ALA A 38 12.01 20.79 -0.55
CA ALA A 38 11.43 22.12 -0.57
C ALA A 38 10.06 22.13 0.11
N THR A 39 9.20 21.15 -0.17
CA THR A 39 7.90 20.97 0.47
C THR A 39 8.05 20.71 1.97
N TRP A 40 9.04 19.92 2.40
CA TRP A 40 9.37 19.71 3.81
C TRP A 40 9.71 21.02 4.54
N TYR A 41 10.51 21.90 3.92
CA TYR A 41 10.91 23.17 4.53
C TYR A 41 9.83 24.25 4.52
N ASN A 42 8.81 24.12 3.68
CA ASN A 42 7.73 25.10 3.53
C ASN A 42 6.55 24.88 4.51
N GLY A 43 6.56 23.82 5.33
CA GLY A 43 5.48 23.50 6.27
C GLY A 43 5.95 22.75 7.51
N ILE A 44 5.05 22.51 8.46
CA ILE A 44 5.27 21.51 9.52
C ILE A 44 4.69 20.20 8.99
N PRO A 45 5.53 19.27 8.52
CA PRO A 45 5.08 18.01 7.94
C PRO A 45 4.32 17.18 8.97
N PHE A 46 3.37 16.37 8.49
CA PHE A 46 2.58 15.52 9.39
C PHE A 46 3.43 14.43 10.05
N VAL A 47 4.41 13.88 9.31
CA VAL A 47 5.32 12.81 9.77
C VAL A 47 6.54 13.37 10.48
N SER A 48 7.16 12.57 11.34
CA SER A 48 8.42 12.86 12.02
C SER A 48 9.60 12.95 11.04
N GLU A 49 10.61 13.71 11.44
CA GLU A 49 11.86 13.88 10.67
C GLU A 49 12.54 12.54 10.37
N SER A 50 12.61 11.65 11.36
CA SER A 50 13.22 10.32 11.16
C SER A 50 12.48 9.47 10.14
N VAL A 51 11.15 9.54 10.09
CA VAL A 51 10.36 8.84 9.06
C VAL A 51 10.55 9.49 7.70
N HIS A 52 10.60 10.82 7.63
CA HIS A 52 10.90 11.52 6.39
C HIS A 52 12.26 11.15 5.81
N GLU A 53 13.32 11.14 6.62
CA GLU A 53 14.65 10.69 6.19
C GLU A 53 14.62 9.26 5.64
N ARG A 54 13.84 8.36 6.26
CA ARG A 54 13.64 6.99 5.76
C ARG A 54 12.93 6.95 4.42
N VAL A 55 11.93 7.81 4.21
CA VAL A 55 11.20 7.94 2.95
C VAL A 55 12.11 8.48 1.85
N ILE A 56 12.89 9.54 2.13
CA ILE A 56 13.90 10.08 1.21
C ILE A 56 14.92 9.01 0.83
N ALA A 57 15.50 8.31 1.81
CA ALA A 57 16.46 7.26 1.57
C ALA A 57 15.88 6.12 0.71
N HIS A 58 14.61 5.77 0.94
CA HIS A 58 13.91 4.80 0.12
C HIS A 58 13.79 5.26 -1.34
N PHE A 59 13.37 6.52 -1.58
CA PHE A 59 13.28 7.08 -2.93
C PHE A 59 14.63 7.19 -3.62
N SER A 60 15.70 7.53 -2.89
CA SER A 60 17.06 7.53 -3.45
C SER A 60 17.54 6.13 -3.87
N SER A 61 16.95 5.06 -3.31
CA SER A 61 17.25 3.67 -3.66
C SER A 61 16.30 3.07 -4.70
N TYR A 62 15.30 3.84 -5.15
CA TYR A 62 14.26 3.35 -6.03
C TYR A 62 14.83 3.09 -7.45
N PRO A 63 14.59 1.91 -8.05
CA PRO A 63 15.13 1.61 -9.38
C PRO A 63 14.60 2.59 -10.44
N LEU A 64 15.51 3.32 -11.08
CA LEU A 64 15.19 4.38 -12.03
C LEU A 64 14.40 3.86 -13.24
N GLU A 65 14.63 2.61 -13.60
CA GLU A 65 14.06 1.92 -14.76
C GLU A 65 12.55 1.68 -14.61
N LEU A 66 12.07 1.74 -13.37
CA LEU A 66 10.66 1.59 -13.03
C LEU A 66 9.87 2.88 -13.23
N ILE A 67 10.54 4.03 -13.24
CA ILE A 67 9.93 5.32 -13.58
C ILE A 67 9.98 5.49 -15.08
N ASP A 68 8.81 5.66 -15.72
CA ASP A 68 8.77 6.06 -17.12
C ASP A 68 9.02 7.58 -17.22
N PRO A 69 10.20 8.03 -17.68
CA PRO A 69 10.54 9.45 -17.78
C PRO A 69 9.67 10.19 -18.80
N LYS A 70 8.98 9.50 -19.73
CA LYS A 70 8.05 10.13 -20.67
C LYS A 70 6.71 10.46 -20.02
N ARG A 71 6.39 9.78 -18.92
CA ARG A 71 5.14 9.95 -18.16
C ARG A 71 5.38 10.68 -16.83
N ALA A 72 6.63 10.82 -16.42
CA ALA A 72 7.11 11.69 -15.34
C ALA A 72 6.60 13.14 -15.55
N GLY A 73 5.51 13.49 -14.86
CA GLY A 73 4.84 14.79 -15.00
C GLY A 73 3.32 14.68 -15.17
N THR A 74 2.80 13.52 -15.56
CA THR A 74 1.36 13.25 -15.56
C THR A 74 0.93 12.71 -14.20
N ALA A 75 -0.15 13.26 -13.62
CA ALA A 75 -0.67 12.82 -12.31
C ALA A 75 -1.07 11.34 -12.29
N LEU A 76 -1.34 10.76 -13.46
CA LEU A 76 -1.77 9.37 -13.67
C LEU A 76 -0.67 8.33 -13.47
N TYR A 77 0.59 8.75 -13.31
CA TYR A 77 1.75 7.85 -13.24
C TYR A 77 2.61 8.00 -11.97
N ARG A 78 2.12 8.74 -10.97
CA ARG A 78 2.78 8.78 -9.67
C ARG A 78 2.51 7.46 -8.94
N ASP A 79 3.57 6.84 -8.42
CA ASP A 79 3.44 5.76 -7.43
C ASP A 79 2.47 6.26 -6.35
N TRP A 80 1.44 5.48 -6.03
CA TRP A 80 0.46 5.82 -4.99
C TRP A 80 1.12 6.12 -3.66
N PHE A 81 2.26 5.49 -3.37
CA PHE A 81 3.08 5.84 -2.23
C PHE A 81 3.55 7.30 -2.29
N ILE A 82 4.09 7.74 -3.43
CA ILE A 82 4.56 9.12 -3.64
C ILE A 82 3.39 10.09 -3.51
N ALA A 83 2.30 9.84 -4.24
CA ALA A 83 1.13 10.72 -4.23
C ALA A 83 0.53 10.84 -2.82
N THR A 84 0.39 9.73 -2.10
CA THR A 84 -0.10 9.73 -0.72
C THR A 84 0.88 10.43 0.20
N TYR A 85 2.18 10.21 0.03
CA TYR A 85 3.21 10.85 0.85
C TYR A 85 3.24 12.37 0.66
N GLU A 86 3.11 12.86 -0.56
CA GLU A 86 2.98 14.29 -0.85
C GLU A 86 1.80 14.90 -0.09
N THR A 87 0.66 14.20 0.01
CA THR A 87 -0.49 14.71 0.80
C THR A 87 -0.16 14.84 2.30
N LEU A 88 0.75 14.03 2.83
CA LEU A 88 1.23 14.10 4.21
C LEU A 88 2.23 15.24 4.43
N LEU A 89 2.93 15.68 3.38
CA LEU A 89 3.84 16.81 3.39
C LEU A 89 3.11 18.14 3.19
N GLU A 90 2.14 18.16 2.29
CA GLU A 90 1.35 19.33 1.91
C GLU A 90 0.21 19.61 2.88
N SER A 91 0.39 19.35 4.18
CA SER A 91 -0.66 19.50 5.21
C SER A 91 -1.13 20.96 5.44
N SER A 92 -0.78 21.89 4.55
CA SER A 92 -1.45 23.18 4.46
C SER A 92 -2.89 22.95 4.02
N TYR A 93 -3.81 23.18 4.96
CA TYR A 93 -5.23 22.84 4.94
C TYR A 93 -6.03 23.26 3.68
N HIS A 94 -5.49 24.15 2.83
CA HIS A 94 -6.25 24.84 1.80
C HIS A 94 -6.02 24.35 0.36
N ALA A 95 -4.92 23.65 0.07
CA ALA A 95 -4.57 23.30 -1.31
C ALA A 95 -5.01 21.89 -1.71
N THR A 96 -4.88 20.92 -0.80
CA THR A 96 -5.00 19.50 -1.15
C THR A 96 -6.31 18.85 -0.73
N GLY A 97 -7.04 19.48 0.21
CA GLY A 97 -8.21 18.88 0.83
C GLY A 97 -7.91 17.69 1.74
N TYR A 98 -6.69 17.59 2.26
CA TYR A 98 -6.32 16.61 3.29
C TYR A 98 -6.11 17.30 4.64
N SER A 99 -6.57 16.65 5.73
CA SER A 99 -6.23 17.03 7.11
C SER A 99 -6.24 15.80 8.00
N TYR A 100 -5.03 15.37 8.35
CA TYR A 100 -4.79 14.22 9.21
C TYR A 100 -4.84 14.64 10.68
N ALA A 101 -5.54 13.86 11.51
CA ALA A 101 -5.54 14.08 12.94
C ALA A 101 -4.16 13.70 13.55
N PRO A 102 -3.49 14.57 14.33
CA PRO A 102 -2.23 14.26 15.01
C PRO A 102 -2.22 12.97 15.82
N VAL A 103 -3.37 12.53 16.34
CA VAL A 103 -3.51 11.25 17.05
C VAL A 103 -3.18 10.05 16.16
N PHE A 104 -3.36 10.14 14.85
CA PHE A 104 -3.01 9.07 13.90
C PHE A 104 -1.56 9.08 13.45
N ARG A 105 -0.76 10.08 13.84
CA ARG A 105 0.65 10.17 13.42
C ARG A 105 1.42 8.87 13.67
N PRO A 106 1.38 8.25 14.87
CA PRO A 106 2.17 7.05 15.12
C PRO A 106 1.79 5.89 14.20
N VAL A 107 0.49 5.66 13.96
CA VAL A 107 0.05 4.53 13.14
C VAL A 107 0.26 4.77 11.64
N ILE A 108 0.16 6.02 11.17
CA ILE A 108 0.50 6.41 9.80
C ILE A 108 2.00 6.23 9.56
N GLU A 109 2.85 6.68 10.50
CA GLU A 109 4.29 6.48 10.42
C GLU A 109 4.68 5.00 10.39
N GLU A 110 4.08 4.17 11.26
CA GLU A 110 4.26 2.72 11.21
C GLU A 110 3.83 2.13 9.86
N HIS A 111 2.74 2.63 9.27
CA HIS A 111 2.23 2.18 7.99
C HIS A 111 3.17 2.53 6.83
N ILE A 112 3.75 3.73 6.84
CA ILE A 112 4.79 4.13 5.88
C ILE A 112 6.03 3.25 6.03
N LEU A 113 6.52 3.07 7.26
CA LEU A 113 7.70 2.26 7.53
C LEU A 113 7.47 0.78 7.18
N PHE A 114 6.27 0.25 7.39
CA PHE A 114 5.93 -1.12 6.99
C PHE A 114 6.00 -1.29 5.46
N TYR A 115 5.51 -0.32 4.69
CA TYR A 115 5.64 -0.34 3.23
C TYR A 115 7.10 -0.42 2.81
N ILE A 116 7.92 0.53 3.29
CA ILE A 116 9.34 0.65 2.93
C ILE A 116 10.12 -0.62 3.31
N ASN A 117 9.86 -1.17 4.50
CA ASN A 117 10.69 -2.24 5.05
C ASN A 117 10.25 -3.65 4.66
N HIS A 118 8.98 -3.83 4.28
CA HIS A 118 8.41 -5.17 4.06
C HIS A 118 7.71 -5.28 2.71
N LEU A 119 6.74 -4.40 2.45
CA LEU A 119 5.88 -4.57 1.28
C LEU A 119 6.62 -4.25 -0.03
N PHE A 120 7.33 -3.13 -0.09
CA PHE A 120 8.08 -2.74 -1.27
C PHE A 120 9.19 -3.74 -1.64
N PRO A 121 10.08 -4.17 -0.72
CA PRO A 121 11.10 -5.17 -1.05
C PRO A 121 10.49 -6.47 -1.56
N TYR A 122 9.35 -6.91 -1.01
CA TYR A 122 8.64 -8.09 -1.51
C TYR A 122 8.22 -7.91 -2.98
N PHE A 123 7.52 -6.83 -3.31
CA PHE A 123 7.09 -6.58 -4.69
C PHE A 123 8.25 -6.45 -5.68
N LEU A 124 9.39 -5.90 -5.23
CA LEU A 124 10.62 -5.89 -6.01
C LEU A 124 11.17 -7.30 -6.27
N THR A 125 11.09 -8.21 -5.30
CA THR A 125 11.64 -9.59 -5.44
C THR A 125 10.89 -10.46 -6.44
N ILE A 126 9.59 -10.20 -6.63
CA ILE A 126 8.74 -10.95 -7.56
C ILE A 126 8.62 -10.26 -8.93
N ASP A 127 9.42 -9.21 -9.16
CA ASP A 127 9.37 -8.36 -10.36
C ASP A 127 7.94 -7.91 -10.70
N TRP A 128 7.14 -7.62 -9.67
CA TRP A 128 5.75 -7.26 -9.87
C TRP A 128 5.70 -5.93 -10.62
N PRO A 129 4.93 -5.83 -11.71
CA PRO A 129 4.96 -4.65 -12.55
C PRO A 129 4.59 -3.41 -11.73
N TYR A 130 5.56 -2.50 -11.63
CA TYR A 130 5.32 -1.13 -11.22
C TYR A 130 4.54 -0.36 -12.29
N LYS A 131 4.57 -0.85 -13.54
CA LYS A 131 4.05 -0.22 -14.74
C LYS A 131 2.63 -0.65 -15.11
N SER A 132 1.83 -1.19 -14.18
CA SER A 132 0.40 -1.27 -14.46
C SER A 132 -0.15 0.16 -14.42
N PRO A 133 -0.46 0.78 -15.59
CA PRO A 133 -0.81 2.21 -15.69
C PRO A 133 -2.12 2.56 -14.99
N GLY A 134 -2.91 1.55 -14.64
CA GLY A 134 -4.29 1.75 -14.23
C GLY A 134 -4.40 1.99 -12.74
N ARG A 135 -5.44 2.72 -12.37
CA ARG A 135 -6.12 2.65 -11.07
C ARG A 135 -6.74 1.25 -10.87
N THR A 136 -5.99 0.19 -11.12
CA THR A 136 -6.50 -1.16 -10.98
C THR A 136 -6.55 -1.39 -9.49
N THR A 137 -7.77 -1.46 -8.97
CA THR A 137 -8.10 -1.94 -7.63
C THR A 137 -7.46 -3.30 -7.28
N ARG A 138 -6.89 -3.96 -8.30
CA ARG A 138 -6.11 -5.20 -8.30
C ARG A 138 -4.72 -5.12 -7.66
N ASP A 139 -4.11 -3.94 -7.55
CA ASP A 139 -2.82 -3.81 -6.88
C ASP A 139 -3.00 -3.74 -5.35
N PRO A 140 -2.50 -4.71 -4.56
CA PRO A 140 -2.61 -4.66 -3.09
C PRO A 140 -1.95 -3.41 -2.48
N ARG A 141 -0.96 -2.81 -3.15
CA ARG A 141 -0.30 -1.56 -2.73
C ARG A 141 -1.27 -0.40 -2.80
N TYR A 142 -2.13 -0.34 -3.81
CA TYR A 142 -3.15 0.70 -3.92
C TYR A 142 -4.13 0.63 -2.74
N ALA A 143 -4.71 -0.55 -2.50
CA ALA A 143 -5.60 -0.77 -1.36
C ALA A 143 -4.93 -0.53 -0.01
N TYR A 144 -3.63 -0.79 0.09
CA TYR A 144 -2.83 -0.46 1.27
C TYR A 144 -2.83 1.05 1.54
N TRP A 145 -2.58 1.88 0.51
CA TRP A 145 -2.51 3.33 0.64
C TRP A 145 -3.87 4.02 0.84
N LEU A 146 -4.96 3.45 0.34
CA LEU A 146 -6.31 3.95 0.58
C LEU A 146 -6.64 4.11 2.07
N LEU A 147 -6.04 3.29 2.95
CA LEU A 147 -6.20 3.44 4.38
C LEU A 147 -5.73 4.78 4.92
N ILE A 148 -4.59 5.29 4.43
CA ILE A 148 -4.12 6.62 4.82
C ILE A 148 -5.02 7.68 4.21
N ASP A 149 -5.39 7.53 2.94
CA ASP A 149 -6.30 8.44 2.24
C ASP A 149 -7.59 8.66 3.06
N ASN A 150 -8.23 7.58 3.47
CA ASN A 150 -9.46 7.61 4.27
C ASN A 150 -9.32 8.30 5.64
N LEU A 151 -8.10 8.43 6.19
CA LEU A 151 -7.86 9.14 7.45
C LEU A 151 -7.65 10.64 7.28
N GLY A 152 -7.35 11.11 6.06
CA GLY A 152 -7.00 12.49 5.78
C GLY A 152 -7.93 13.20 4.81
N ASN A 153 -8.56 12.50 3.89
CA ASN A 153 -9.24 13.08 2.74
C ASN A 153 -10.59 13.75 3.11
N HIS A 154 -10.71 15.05 2.83
CA HIS A 154 -11.95 15.85 2.95
C HIS A 154 -12.64 16.06 1.60
N ASN A 155 -11.94 15.77 0.50
CA ASN A 155 -12.41 15.95 -0.85
C ASN A 155 -13.16 14.69 -1.27
N ASP A 156 -14.41 14.60 -0.82
CA ASP A 156 -15.30 13.68 -1.50
C ASP A 156 -16.67 14.30 -1.69
N ASP A 157 -16.98 14.58 -2.96
CA ASP A 157 -18.29 15.00 -3.47
C ASP A 157 -19.35 13.87 -3.35
N GLY A 158 -19.09 12.84 -2.54
CA GLY A 158 -20.02 11.73 -2.33
C GLY A 158 -19.62 10.66 -1.30
N ALA A 159 -18.33 10.48 -0.94
CA ALA A 159 -17.99 9.45 0.05
C ALA A 159 -18.34 9.84 1.49
N GLU A 160 -18.95 8.89 2.20
CA GLU A 160 -19.42 9.03 3.59
C GLU A 160 -18.30 8.94 4.65
N ILE A 161 -17.03 9.12 4.27
CA ILE A 161 -15.91 9.02 5.21
C ILE A 161 -15.90 10.27 6.08
N ALA A 162 -16.33 10.10 7.33
CA ALA A 162 -16.51 11.17 8.29
C ALA A 162 -15.31 11.37 9.23
N VAL A 163 -14.21 10.63 9.05
CA VAL A 163 -13.06 10.67 9.98
C VAL A 163 -12.46 12.08 10.07
N PRO A 164 -12.06 12.71 8.96
CA PRO A 164 -11.39 14.00 9.04
C PRO A 164 -12.33 15.12 9.51
N GLN A 165 -13.61 15.07 9.12
CA GLN A 165 -14.65 16.03 9.52
C GLN A 165 -14.99 15.89 11.01
N ARG A 166 -15.08 14.66 11.55
CA ARG A 166 -15.28 14.41 12.99
C ARG A 166 -14.13 14.97 13.80
N TYR A 167 -12.88 14.73 13.37
CA TYR A 167 -11.73 15.27 14.09
C TYR A 167 -11.74 16.79 14.11
N LYS A 168 -11.95 17.42 12.94
CA LYS A 168 -12.04 18.89 12.82
C LYS A 168 -13.16 19.48 13.70
N ALA A 169 -14.31 18.81 13.75
CA ALA A 169 -15.46 19.19 14.57
C ALA A 169 -15.31 18.85 16.06
N ARG A 170 -14.19 18.23 16.48
CA ARG A 170 -13.97 17.70 17.84
C ARG A 170 -15.04 16.69 18.29
N LEU A 171 -15.60 15.97 17.32
CA LEU A 171 -16.59 14.89 17.52
C LEU A 171 -15.95 13.49 17.49
N MET A 172 -14.65 13.41 17.20
CA MET A 172 -13.92 12.14 17.20
C MET A 172 -13.64 11.68 18.63
N ARG A 173 -14.13 10.48 18.98
CA ARG A 173 -13.94 9.89 20.31
C ARG A 173 -12.65 9.06 20.36
N ASN A 174 -12.12 8.87 21.56
CA ASN A 174 -10.89 8.08 21.78
C ASN A 174 -11.07 6.62 21.34
N GLU A 175 -12.25 6.04 21.54
CA GLU A 175 -12.56 4.67 21.13
C GLU A 175 -12.54 4.52 19.60
N GLN A 176 -13.01 5.52 18.85
CA GLN A 176 -12.92 5.52 17.38
C GLN A 176 -11.47 5.53 16.92
N VAL A 177 -10.62 6.35 17.55
CA VAL A 177 -9.18 6.40 17.28
C VAL A 177 -8.55 5.03 17.54
N LYS A 178 -8.82 4.43 18.70
CA LYS A 178 -8.32 3.09 19.07
C LYS A 178 -8.75 2.01 18.07
N LEU A 179 -10.00 2.03 17.60
CA LEU A 179 -10.51 1.06 16.64
C LEU A 179 -9.83 1.19 15.28
N LEU A 180 -9.64 2.41 14.78
CA LEU A 180 -8.92 2.67 13.53
C LEU A 180 -7.45 2.24 13.63
N GLU A 181 -6.78 2.57 14.73
CA GLU A 181 -5.42 2.09 15.00
C GLU A 181 -5.35 0.56 15.07
N ALA A 182 -6.33 -0.08 15.70
CA ALA A 182 -6.40 -1.53 15.80
C ALA A 182 -6.54 -2.19 14.42
N VAL A 183 -7.36 -1.62 13.51
CA VAL A 183 -7.49 -2.11 12.12
C VAL A 183 -6.15 -2.01 11.38
N MET A 184 -5.48 -0.86 11.40
CA MET A 184 -4.21 -0.68 10.70
C MET A 184 -3.10 -1.59 11.26
N ARG A 185 -2.97 -1.70 12.58
CA ARG A 185 -1.99 -2.60 13.22
C ARG A 185 -2.31 -4.07 12.99
N SER A 186 -3.60 -4.43 12.92
CA SER A 186 -4.05 -5.78 12.57
C SER A 186 -3.67 -6.11 11.12
N LEU A 187 -3.85 -5.17 10.20
CA LEU A 187 -3.41 -5.31 8.81
C LEU A 187 -1.89 -5.59 8.74
N HIS A 188 -1.05 -4.79 9.41
CA HIS A 188 0.39 -5.01 9.41
C HIS A 188 0.80 -6.40 9.88
N LYS A 189 0.13 -6.92 10.93
CA LYS A 189 0.36 -8.29 11.42
C LYS A 189 -0.06 -9.34 10.38
N GLN A 190 -1.21 -9.16 9.74
CA GLN A 190 -1.70 -10.06 8.71
C GLN A 190 -0.78 -10.07 7.48
N LEU A 191 -0.42 -8.90 6.96
CA LEU A 191 0.49 -8.78 5.81
C LEU A 191 1.86 -9.40 6.13
N ARG A 192 2.41 -9.13 7.32
CA ARG A 192 3.66 -9.76 7.76
C ARG A 192 3.55 -11.29 7.72
N PHE A 193 2.47 -11.85 8.27
CA PHE A 193 2.25 -13.29 8.25
C PHE A 193 2.14 -13.84 6.82
N ILE A 194 1.38 -13.18 5.94
CA ILE A 194 1.24 -13.57 4.52
C ILE A 194 2.60 -13.58 3.81
N LEU A 195 3.44 -12.57 4.07
CA LEU A 195 4.79 -12.46 3.49
C LEU A 195 5.76 -13.51 4.04
N GLU A 196 5.61 -13.93 5.31
CA GLU A 196 6.48 -14.92 5.96
C GLU A 196 6.09 -16.38 5.65
N VAL A 197 4.85 -16.63 5.22
CA VAL A 197 4.39 -17.96 4.82
C VAL A 197 5.14 -18.43 3.57
N LYS A 198 5.86 -19.55 3.69
CA LYS A 198 6.49 -20.22 2.56
C LYS A 198 5.43 -20.84 1.66
N THR A 199 5.33 -20.35 0.44
CA THR A 199 4.46 -20.86 -0.62
C THR A 199 5.15 -20.60 -1.96
N ASP A 200 4.99 -21.52 -2.90
CA ASP A 200 5.44 -21.36 -4.29
C ASP A 200 4.34 -20.75 -5.17
N ASN A 201 3.14 -20.56 -4.62
CA ASN A 201 2.01 -19.94 -5.30
C ASN A 201 1.97 -18.44 -4.97
N GLU A 202 2.71 -17.64 -5.74
CA GLU A 202 2.74 -16.17 -5.61
C GLU A 202 1.40 -15.52 -5.93
N GLU A 203 0.65 -16.06 -6.88
CA GLU A 203 -0.69 -15.56 -7.23
C GLU A 203 -1.61 -15.59 -5.99
N LEU A 204 -1.66 -16.73 -5.31
CA LEU A 204 -2.41 -16.86 -4.06
C LEU A 204 -1.91 -15.88 -2.99
N ARG A 205 -0.59 -15.70 -2.84
CA ARG A 205 -0.04 -14.76 -1.86
C ARG A 205 -0.51 -13.34 -2.13
N ILE A 206 -0.46 -12.89 -3.39
CA ILE A 206 -0.87 -11.54 -3.78
C ILE A 206 -2.37 -11.36 -3.63
N THR A 207 -3.18 -12.36 -4.01
CA THR A 207 -4.62 -12.34 -3.74
C THR A 207 -4.92 -12.19 -2.24
N GLU A 208 -4.19 -12.91 -1.37
CA GLU A 208 -4.38 -12.78 0.08
C GLU A 208 -3.89 -11.42 0.63
N LEU A 209 -2.82 -10.84 0.08
CA LEU A 209 -2.40 -9.47 0.39
C LEU A 209 -3.51 -8.47 0.02
N GLY A 210 -4.05 -8.59 -1.20
CA GLY A 210 -5.14 -7.75 -1.69
C GLY A 210 -6.38 -7.87 -0.81
N ARG A 211 -6.80 -9.10 -0.46
CA ARG A 211 -7.92 -9.35 0.45
C ARG A 211 -7.73 -8.66 1.80
N ALA A 212 -6.55 -8.81 2.41
CA ALA A 212 -6.25 -8.20 3.69
C ALA A 212 -6.35 -6.67 3.63
N CYS A 213 -5.74 -6.04 2.61
CA CYS A 213 -5.80 -4.60 2.40
C CYS A 213 -7.24 -4.11 2.17
N LEU A 214 -7.98 -4.72 1.25
CA LEU A 214 -9.37 -4.35 0.92
C LEU A 214 -10.34 -4.52 2.09
N ARG A 215 -10.18 -5.55 2.91
CA ARG A 215 -11.00 -5.74 4.12
C ARG A 215 -10.71 -4.65 5.15
N ALA A 216 -9.44 -4.30 5.34
CA ALA A 216 -9.05 -3.23 6.25
C ALA A 216 -9.59 -1.88 5.76
N ASP A 217 -9.41 -1.59 4.47
CA ASP A 217 -9.94 -0.40 3.79
C ASP A 217 -11.46 -0.28 3.98
N ASN A 218 -12.23 -1.31 3.60
CA ASN A 218 -13.68 -1.35 3.82
C ASN A 218 -14.09 -1.20 5.28
N SER A 219 -13.30 -1.74 6.22
CA SER A 219 -13.56 -1.58 7.66
C SER A 219 -13.42 -0.13 8.10
N VAL A 220 -12.44 0.60 7.54
CA VAL A 220 -12.28 2.04 7.77
C VAL A 220 -13.35 2.82 7.03
N GLU A 221 -13.49 2.65 5.72
CA GLU A 221 -14.39 3.44 4.88
C GLU A 221 -15.87 3.22 5.23
N LYS A 222 -16.33 1.96 5.16
CA LYS A 222 -17.77 1.62 5.21
C LYS A 222 -18.31 1.44 6.63
N PHE A 223 -17.44 1.23 7.62
CA PHE A 223 -17.87 0.96 8.99
C PHE A 223 -17.38 2.00 10.00
N LEU A 224 -16.08 2.00 10.34
CA LEU A 224 -15.55 2.83 11.43
C LEU A 224 -15.56 4.33 11.09
N GLY A 225 -15.21 4.64 9.85
CA GLY A 225 -15.16 5.98 9.28
C GLY A 225 -16.50 6.46 8.73
N SER A 226 -17.47 5.57 8.48
CA SER A 226 -18.79 5.96 7.97
C SER A 226 -19.48 6.96 8.89
N ALA A 227 -20.09 7.99 8.31
CA ALA A 227 -20.96 8.96 8.98
C ALA A 227 -22.10 8.33 9.82
N ASN A 228 -22.47 7.09 9.51
CA ASN A 228 -23.56 6.34 10.12
C ASN A 228 -23.19 5.68 11.46
N LEU A 229 -21.90 5.40 11.71
CA LEU A 229 -21.47 4.88 13.00
C LEU A 229 -21.48 5.97 14.09
N ARG A 230 -22.57 6.04 14.87
CA ARG A 230 -22.76 7.04 15.94
C ARG A 230 -22.92 6.44 17.35
N SER A 231 -22.72 5.13 17.50
CA SER A 231 -22.98 4.42 18.76
C SER A 231 -21.72 4.33 19.63
N GLU A 232 -21.54 5.30 20.53
CA GLU A 232 -20.45 5.29 21.53
C GLU A 232 -20.43 3.99 22.35
N ARG A 233 -21.60 3.49 22.76
CA ARG A 233 -21.71 2.23 23.50
C ARG A 233 -21.16 1.05 22.70
N LEU A 234 -21.38 1.00 21.39
CA LEU A 234 -20.85 -0.05 20.53
C LEU A 234 -19.33 0.08 20.42
N GLU A 235 -18.80 1.29 20.27
CA GLU A 235 -17.35 1.53 20.17
C GLU A 235 -16.62 1.08 21.45
N VAL A 236 -17.12 1.47 22.63
CA VAL A 236 -16.59 1.02 23.93
C VAL A 236 -16.64 -0.51 24.04
N LEU A 237 -17.73 -1.12 23.59
CA LEU A 237 -17.89 -2.57 23.62
C LEU A 237 -16.87 -3.26 22.72
N LEU A 238 -16.66 -2.76 21.49
CA LEU A 238 -15.68 -3.30 20.54
C LEU A 238 -14.25 -3.19 21.08
N VAL A 239 -13.88 -2.03 21.65
CA VAL A 239 -12.56 -1.84 22.27
C VAL A 239 -12.34 -2.84 23.40
N ARG A 240 -13.34 -3.04 24.28
CA ARG A 240 -13.25 -4.05 25.36
C ARG A 240 -13.11 -5.47 24.82
N TYR A 241 -13.80 -5.82 23.74
CA TYR A 241 -13.65 -7.14 23.12
C TYR A 241 -12.27 -7.33 22.51
N LEU A 242 -11.66 -6.28 21.95
CA LEU A 242 -10.28 -6.34 21.45
C LEU A 242 -9.24 -6.52 22.57
N GLU A 243 -9.55 -6.11 23.79
CA GLU A 243 -8.69 -6.26 24.97
C GLU A 243 -8.82 -7.65 25.64
N GLN A 244 -9.84 -8.44 25.29
CA GLN A 244 -10.05 -9.77 25.87
C GLN A 244 -9.14 -10.82 25.21
N GLU A 245 -8.50 -11.65 26.04
CA GLU A 245 -7.65 -12.76 25.56
C GLU A 245 -8.48 -13.96 25.06
N ASP A 246 -9.67 -14.16 25.62
CA ASP A 246 -10.55 -15.31 25.37
C ASP A 246 -11.40 -15.17 24.10
N VAL A 247 -10.75 -14.99 22.96
CA VAL A 247 -11.44 -14.96 21.66
C VAL A 247 -11.91 -16.36 21.28
N ASN A 248 -13.20 -16.51 20.95
CA ASN A 248 -13.73 -17.74 20.39
C ASN A 248 -13.24 -17.93 18.94
N TRP A 249 -12.04 -18.50 18.80
CA TRP A 249 -11.37 -18.71 17.52
C TRP A 249 -12.16 -19.60 16.54
N GLU A 250 -13.06 -20.46 17.03
CA GLU A 250 -13.91 -21.26 16.16
C GLU A 250 -14.91 -20.37 15.40
N VAL A 251 -15.51 -19.39 16.08
CA VAL A 251 -16.40 -18.43 15.44
C VAL A 251 -15.63 -17.56 14.44
N VAL A 252 -14.44 -17.10 14.81
CA VAL A 252 -13.57 -16.29 13.91
C VAL A 252 -13.25 -17.05 12.63
N ARG A 253 -12.84 -18.32 12.73
CA ARG A 253 -12.54 -19.15 11.55
C ARG A 253 -13.74 -19.38 10.65
N ARG A 254 -14.92 -19.67 11.23
CA ARG A 254 -16.15 -19.85 10.45
C ARG A 254 -16.59 -18.55 9.77
N LEU A 255 -16.42 -17.41 10.44
CA LEU A 255 -16.70 -16.11 9.86
C LEU A 255 -15.75 -15.81 8.70
N ASP A 256 -14.45 -16.08 8.84
CA ASP A 256 -13.48 -15.90 7.76
C ASP A 256 -13.79 -16.80 6.56
N GLN A 257 -14.16 -18.07 6.79
CA GLN A 257 -14.60 -18.97 5.72
C GLN A 257 -15.85 -18.46 4.99
N ALA A 258 -16.86 -17.99 5.74
CA ALA A 258 -18.07 -17.43 5.16
C ALA A 258 -17.78 -16.15 4.36
N GLN A 259 -16.88 -15.30 4.88
CA GLN A 259 -16.43 -14.08 4.21
C GLN A 259 -15.68 -14.40 2.91
N ARG A 260 -14.72 -15.35 2.93
CA ARG A 260 -13.99 -15.80 1.73
C ARG A 260 -14.95 -16.32 0.65
N LYS A 261 -15.92 -17.16 1.04
CA LYS A 261 -16.93 -17.67 0.10
C LYS A 261 -17.72 -16.53 -0.53
N LYS A 262 -18.14 -15.53 0.26
CA LYS A 262 -18.85 -14.35 -0.24
C LYS A 262 -18.00 -13.52 -1.20
N GLU A 263 -16.70 -13.36 -0.92
CA GLU A 263 -15.76 -12.64 -1.80
C GLU A 263 -15.55 -13.38 -3.12
N GLU A 264 -15.51 -14.71 -3.10
CA GLU A 264 -15.40 -15.54 -4.30
C GLU A 264 -16.68 -15.52 -5.15
N GLU A 265 -17.84 -15.37 -4.53
CA GLU A 265 -19.14 -15.24 -5.22
C GLU A 265 -19.41 -13.82 -5.73
N ASN A 266 -18.73 -12.80 -5.19
CA ASN A 266 -18.94 -11.40 -5.55
C ASN A 266 -18.03 -10.98 -6.71
N GLU A 267 -18.63 -10.65 -7.84
CA GLU A 267 -17.93 -10.20 -9.06
C GLU A 267 -17.06 -8.97 -8.81
N GLU A 268 -17.51 -8.00 -8.01
CA GLU A 268 -16.71 -6.82 -7.66
C GLU A 268 -15.42 -7.22 -6.94
N TRP A 269 -15.49 -8.16 -6.00
CA TRP A 269 -14.30 -8.63 -5.29
C TRP A 269 -13.38 -9.41 -6.22
N ARG A 270 -13.92 -10.21 -7.13
CA ARG A 270 -13.13 -10.90 -8.14
C ARG A 270 -12.42 -9.89 -9.03
N GLU A 271 -13.11 -8.90 -9.55
CA GLU A 271 -12.50 -7.87 -10.40
C GLU A 271 -11.42 -7.08 -9.66
N ARG A 272 -11.62 -6.76 -8.37
CA ARG A 272 -10.65 -6.06 -7.52
C ARG A 272 -9.50 -6.96 -7.05
N LEU A 273 -9.61 -8.28 -7.11
CA LEU A 273 -8.57 -9.21 -6.62
C LEU A 273 -7.92 -10.03 -7.73
N ASP A 274 -8.46 -10.00 -8.95
CA ASP A 274 -7.98 -10.80 -10.06
C ASP A 274 -6.57 -10.34 -10.45
N CYS A 275 -5.61 -11.18 -10.07
CA CYS A 275 -4.20 -10.99 -10.34
C CYS A 275 -3.70 -11.88 -11.50
N SER A 276 -4.57 -12.70 -12.08
CA SER A 276 -4.17 -13.75 -13.02
C SER A 276 -3.50 -13.19 -14.28
N HIS A 277 -3.97 -12.03 -14.75
CA HIS A 277 -3.39 -11.32 -15.89
C HIS A 277 -1.95 -10.85 -15.66
N PHE A 278 -1.51 -10.65 -14.42
CA PHE A 278 -0.13 -10.25 -14.12
C PHE A 278 0.87 -11.39 -14.30
N PHE A 279 0.41 -12.63 -14.22
CA PHE A 279 1.24 -13.81 -14.34
C PHE A 279 1.16 -14.48 -15.72
N ASP A 280 0.35 -13.95 -16.64
CA ASP A 280 0.29 -14.47 -18.00
C ASP A 280 1.50 -13.99 -18.82
N PRO A 281 2.43 -14.88 -19.21
CA PRO A 281 3.63 -14.50 -19.94
C PRO A 281 3.34 -13.97 -21.36
N ASN A 282 2.12 -14.16 -21.87
CA ASN A 282 1.70 -13.64 -23.18
C ASN A 282 1.00 -12.28 -23.08
N HIS A 283 0.79 -11.77 -21.87
CA HIS A 283 0.07 -10.52 -21.68
C HIS A 283 1.01 -9.33 -21.93
N HIS A 284 0.81 -8.65 -23.05
CA HIS A 284 1.53 -7.43 -23.37
C HIS A 284 0.82 -6.23 -22.72
N TRP A 285 1.48 -5.62 -21.73
CA TRP A 285 1.00 -4.43 -21.01
C TRP A 285 0.69 -3.20 -21.88
N SER A 286 1.11 -3.20 -23.15
CA SER A 286 0.83 -2.11 -24.10
C SER A 286 -0.64 -1.95 -24.45
N ASP A 287 -1.47 -2.97 -24.22
CA ASP A 287 -2.82 -3.03 -24.75
C ASP A 287 -3.85 -2.25 -23.88
N TYR A 288 -3.50 -1.92 -22.63
CA TYR A 288 -4.37 -1.12 -21.74
C TYR A 288 -4.22 0.40 -21.92
N ASP A 289 -3.20 0.87 -22.63
CA ASP A 289 -2.93 2.30 -22.77
C ASP A 289 -3.84 2.99 -23.83
N SER A 290 -4.72 2.25 -24.54
CA SER A 290 -5.50 2.79 -25.67
C SER A 290 -7.01 2.93 -25.44
N GLU A 291 -7.56 2.56 -24.28
CA GLU A 291 -9.02 2.50 -24.09
C GLU A 291 -9.63 3.67 -23.28
N ASP A 292 -8.82 4.54 -22.66
CA ASP A 292 -9.30 5.63 -21.78
C ASP A 292 -9.14 7.07 -22.36
N ASP A 293 -8.90 7.21 -23.68
CA ASP A 293 -8.85 8.52 -24.39
C ASP A 293 -10.22 8.96 -24.97
#